data_AF-A0A972U4V9-F1
#
_entry.id   AF-A0A972U4V9-F1
#
_cell.length_a   1.000
_cell.length_b   1.000
_cell.length_c   1.000
_cell.angle_alpha   90.00
_cell.angle_beta   90.00
_cell.angle_gamma   90.00
#
_symmetry.space_group_name_H-M   'P 1'
#
loop_
_entity.id
_entity.type
_entity.pdbx_description
1 polymer ?
#
loop_
_entity_poly.entity_id
_entity_poly.type
_entity_poly.pdbx_seq_one_letter_code
_entity_poly.pdbx_strand_id
1 'polypeptide(L)' 'MTFTSRDVVKATMDRSPELAQRCKGLIWACGNHQPSNIPAPMMTHYIDYLRNAWGIED' A
#
# COMPACT_ATOMS: atom_id res chain seq x y z
N MET A 1 10.23 4.92 0.13
CA MET A 1 9.02 4.33 -0.46
C MET A 1 8.10 5.42 -1.01
N THR A 2 7.56 6.33 -0.19
CA THR A 2 6.57 7.32 -0.65
C THR A 2 7.09 8.40 -1.61
N PHE A 3 8.41 8.59 -1.73
CA PHE A 3 9.04 9.53 -2.66
C PHE A 3 9.70 8.88 -3.88
N THR A 4 9.53 7.56 -4.04
CA THR A 4 10.05 6.83 -5.21
C THR A 4 8.98 6.74 -6.30
N SER A 5 9.28 6.09 -7.42
CA SER A 5 8.28 5.87 -8.46
C SER A 5 7.10 5.03 -7.96
N ARG A 6 5.96 5.21 -8.63
CA ARG A 6 4.74 4.43 -8.40
C ARG A 6 4.99 2.92 -8.48
N ASP A 7 5.82 2.49 -9.43
CA ASP A 7 6.17 1.08 -9.62
C ASP A 7 6.93 0.51 -8.43
N VAL A 8 7.84 1.28 -7.83
CA VAL A 8 8.55 0.86 -6.62
C VAL A 8 7.58 0.73 -5.45
N VAL A 9 6.66 1.69 -5.28
CA VAL A 9 5.64 1.61 -4.23
C VAL A 9 4.76 0.38 -4.42
N LYS A 10 4.23 0.16 -5.63
CA LYS A 10 3.44 -1.04 -5.96
C LYS A 10 4.21 -2.32 -5.67
N ALA A 11 5.44 -2.44 -6.14
CA ALA A 11 6.28 -3.63 -5.93
C ALA A 11 6.57 -3.89 -4.43
N THR A 12 6.63 -2.86 -3.60
CA THR A 12 6.74 -3.04 -2.15
C THR A 12 5.44 -3.51 -1.51
N MET A 13 4.28 -3.03 -1.99
CA MET A 13 2.97 -3.50 -1.52
C MET A 13 2.72 -4.96 -1.92
N ASP A 14 3.19 -5.38 -3.10
CA ASP A 14 3.04 -6.74 -3.64
C ASP A 14 3.78 -7.83 -2.85
N ARG A 15 4.68 -7.46 -1.94
CA ARG A 15 5.38 -8.41 -1.06
C ARG A 15 4.53 -8.81 0.16
N SER A 16 3.55 -8.00 0.53
CA SER A 16 2.69 -8.27 1.68
C SER A 16 1.69 -9.43 1.47
N PRO A 17 1.01 -9.60 0.32
CA PRO A 17 0.08 -10.71 0.09
C PRO A 17 0.76 -12.08 0.15
N GLU A 18 1.99 -12.20 -0.35
CA GLU A 18 2.77 -13.44 -0.28
C GLU A 18 2.93 -13.96 1.17
N LEU A 19 3.03 -13.03 2.12
CA LEU A 19 3.10 -13.34 3.55
C LEU A 19 1.72 -13.49 4.17
N ALA A 20 0.76 -12.65 3.78
CA ALA A 20 -0.58 -12.59 4.37
C ALA A 20 -1.43 -13.85 4.09
N GLN A 21 -1.19 -14.56 2.98
CA GLN A 21 -1.91 -15.80 2.64
C GLN A 21 -1.80 -16.90 3.71
N ARG A 22 -0.80 -16.83 4.60
CA ARG A 22 -0.61 -17.79 5.70
C ARG A 22 -1.34 -17.39 6.98
N CYS A 23 -2.00 -16.23 7.01
CA CYS A 23 -2.61 -15.65 8.18
C CYS A 23 -4.14 -15.74 8.10
N LYS A 24 -4.80 -15.82 9.27
CA LYS A 24 -6.29 -15.81 9.35
C LYS A 24 -6.90 -14.44 9.05
N GLY A 25 -6.08 -13.39 9.02
CA GLY A 25 -6.50 -12.02 8.74
C GLY A 25 -5.28 -11.12 8.54
N LEU A 26 -5.52 -9.94 7.96
CA LEU A 26 -4.50 -8.94 7.68
C LEU A 26 -5.00 -7.56 8.12
N ILE A 27 -4.17 -6.84 8.87
CA ILE A 27 -4.35 -5.40 9.11
C ILE A 27 -3.29 -4.69 8.26
N TRP A 28 -3.74 -3.81 7.38
CA TRP A 28 -2.84 -3.02 6.53
C TRP A 28 -2.49 -1.70 7.19
N ALA A 29 -1.21 -1.44 7.39
CA ALA A 29 -0.73 -0.19 8.00
C ALA A 29 0.66 0.19 7.46
N CYS A 30 0.94 1.49 7.43
CA CYS A 30 2.31 1.96 7.29
C CYS A 30 3.05 1.74 8.61
N GLY A 31 4.18 1.03 8.58
CA GLY A 31 4.97 0.74 9.79
C GLY A 31 5.74 1.94 10.37
N ASN A 32 5.50 3.15 9.87
CA ASN A 32 6.16 4.38 10.31
C ASN A 32 5.20 5.57 10.13
N HIS A 33 5.55 6.73 10.68
CA HIS A 33 4.86 7.98 10.43
C HIS A 33 4.81 8.29 8.93
N GLN A 34 3.72 8.92 8.49
CA GLN A 34 3.60 9.45 7.14
C GLN A 34 4.11 10.90 7.11
N PRO A 35 5.16 11.21 6.32
CA PRO A 35 5.62 12.59 6.17
C PRO A 35 4.50 13.49 5.62
N SER A 36 4.44 14.74 6.08
CA SER A 36 3.41 15.70 5.65
C SER A 36 3.55 16.16 4.19
N ASN A 37 4.71 15.92 3.58
CA ASN A 37 5.06 16.34 2.23
C ASN A 37 4.94 15.20 1.19
N ILE A 38 4.23 14.12 1.49
CA ILE A 38 3.94 13.09 0.49
C ILE A 38 3.08 13.73 -0.63
N PRO A 39 3.46 13.58 -1.92
CA PRO A 39 2.65 14.09 -3.01
C PRO A 39 1.24 13.46 -3.00
N ALA A 40 0.20 14.28 -3.09
CA ALA A 40 -1.19 13.80 -3.11
C ALA A 40 -1.44 12.69 -4.16
N PRO A 41 -0.93 12.76 -5.40
CA PRO A 41 -1.12 11.68 -6.38
C PRO A 41 -0.53 10.34 -5.94
N MET A 42 0.52 10.34 -5.11
CA MET A 42 1.10 9.12 -4.56
C MET A 42 0.17 8.48 -3.53
N MET A 43 -0.46 9.30 -2.68
CA MET A 43 -1.45 8.80 -1.70
C MET A 43 -2.67 8.22 -2.41
N THR A 44 -3.20 8.92 -3.41
CA THR A 44 -4.31 8.42 -4.24
C THR A 44 -3.93 7.10 -4.90
N HIS A 45 -2.77 7.04 -5.55
CA HIS A 45 -2.29 5.80 -6.18
C HIS A 45 -2.16 4.63 -5.20
N TYR A 46 -1.64 4.87 -4.00
CA TYR A 46 -1.49 3.85 -2.96
C TYR A 46 -2.85 3.28 -2.52
N ILE A 47 -3.82 4.15 -2.23
CA ILE A 47 -5.16 3.74 -1.79
C ILE A 47 -5.91 3.03 -2.92
N ASP A 48 -5.87 3.57 -4.14
CA ASP A 48 -6.51 2.95 -5.30
C ASP A 48 -5.93 1.57 -5.58
N TYR A 49 -4.60 1.43 -5.47
CA TYR A 49 -3.97 0.12 -5.64
C TYR A 49 -4.41 -0.86 -4.56
N LEU A 50 -4.41 -0.43 -3.29
CA LEU A 50 -4.84 -1.26 -2.17
C LEU A 50 -6.29 -1.73 -2.35
N ARG A 51 -7.23 -0.83 -2.69
CA ARG A 51 -8.63 -1.19 -2.92
C ARG A 51 -8.81 -2.18 -4.06
N ASN A 52 -8.21 -1.89 -5.22
CA ASN A 52 -8.36 -2.72 -6.42
C ASN A 52 -7.69 -4.10 -6.29
N ALA A 53 -6.50 -4.16 -5.69
CA ALA A 53 -5.77 -5.42 -5.56
C ALA A 53 -6.28 -6.30 -4.40
N TRP A 54 -6.98 -5.72 -3.42
CA TRP A 54 -7.38 -6.43 -2.19
C TRP A 54 -8.89 -6.47 -1.93
N GLY A 55 -9.72 -6.02 -2.89
CA GLY A 55 -11.17 -6.14 -2.82
C GLY A 55 -11.81 -5.36 -1.67
N ILE A 56 -11.20 -4.23 -1.28
CA ILE A 56 -11.78 -3.36 -0.26
C ILE A 56 -12.84 -2.49 -0.95
N GLU A 57 -14.12 -2.82 -0.72
CA GLU A 57 -15.27 -2.03 -1.15
C GLU A 57 -15.53 -0.86 -0.16
N ASP A 58 -16.23 0.18 -0.63
CA ASP A 58 -16.58 1.38 0.15
C ASP A 58 -17.76 1.15 1.12
#